data_AF-A0A1I0C1S2-F1
#
_entry.id   AF-A0A1I0C1S2-F1
#
_cell.length_a   1.000
_cell.length_b   1.000
_cell.length_c   1.000
_cell.angle_alpha   90.00
_cell.angle_beta   90.00
_cell.angle_gamma   90.00
#
_symmetry.space_group_name_H-M   'P 1'
#
loop_
_entity.id
_entity.type
_entity.pdbx_description
1 polymer ?
#
loop_
_entity_poly.entity_id
_entity_poly.type
_entity_poly.pdbx_seq_one_letter_code
_entity_poly.pdbx_strand_id
1 'polypeptide(L)'
;MGMPRPGLDGGIAAMADEYFFYFTIYSFLGWALEGAYNRYSQGTFRKEGFLKGPFKPMYGVAPLLLLAAKNLPVPLPVLLVLTLVVPTVVEYASGWLLETLFHRRWWDYSGMPYQLKGHICLKFSLYWWPLATACLYLVHPVLKLAYISTEAWWTLSMPAAAVLFAGDLLWTWRTRRRAPERLELEGN
;
A
#
# COMPACT_ATOMS: atom_id res chain seq x y z
N MET A 1 31.35 -28.65 -13.45
CA MET A 1 31.33 -28.16 -12.05
C MET A 1 30.39 -26.95 -12.02
N GLY A 2 29.09 -27.21 -11.93
CA GLY A 2 28.08 -26.15 -11.88
C GLY A 2 27.97 -25.64 -10.44
N MET A 3 28.09 -24.33 -10.23
CA MET A 3 27.80 -23.75 -8.92
C MET A 3 26.37 -24.12 -8.50
N PRO A 4 26.15 -24.52 -7.23
CA PRO A 4 24.80 -24.68 -6.72
C PRO A 4 24.12 -23.32 -6.75
N ARG A 5 22.94 -23.24 -7.38
CA ARG A 5 22.06 -22.07 -7.26
C ARG A 5 21.61 -21.99 -5.80
N PRO A 6 21.82 -20.87 -5.08
CA PRO A 6 21.21 -20.68 -3.77
C PRO A 6 19.74 -20.35 -4.01
N GLY A 7 18.92 -21.39 -4.18
CA GLY A 7 17.52 -21.26 -4.56
C GLY A 7 16.52 -21.79 -3.54
N LEU A 8 16.96 -22.48 -2.47
CA LEU A 8 16.07 -23.16 -1.52
C LEU A 8 16.54 -23.12 -0.05
N ASP A 9 17.54 -22.31 0.29
CA ASP A 9 18.02 -22.08 1.67
C ASP A 9 17.67 -20.66 2.18
N GLY A 10 16.70 -20.00 1.57
CA GLY A 10 16.30 -18.64 1.92
C GLY A 10 15.60 -18.62 3.28
N GLY A 11 16.37 -18.39 4.36
CA GLY A 11 15.80 -18.16 5.69
C GLY A 11 14.81 -16.99 5.70
N ILE A 12 14.09 -16.82 6.82
CA ILE A 12 13.09 -15.76 7.03
C ILE A 12 13.58 -14.37 6.58
N ALA A 13 14.88 -14.09 6.74
CA ALA A 13 15.51 -12.84 6.32
C ALA A 13 15.47 -12.61 4.79
N ALA A 14 15.73 -13.64 3.97
CA ALA A 14 15.68 -13.51 2.51
C ALA A 14 14.25 -13.29 2.02
N MET A 15 13.27 -13.98 2.63
CA MET A 15 11.86 -13.72 2.34
C MET A 15 11.45 -12.31 2.77
N ALA A 16 11.91 -11.83 3.93
CA ALA A 16 11.62 -10.48 4.38
C ALA A 16 12.19 -9.41 3.44
N ASP A 17 13.42 -9.61 2.92
CA ASP A 17 14.06 -8.72 1.94
C ASP A 17 13.23 -8.59 0.65
N GLU A 18 12.84 -9.73 0.06
CA GLU A 18 12.01 -9.78 -1.15
C GLU A 18 10.63 -9.12 -0.92
N TYR A 19 9.95 -9.43 0.18
CA TYR A 19 8.63 -8.87 0.45
C TYR A 19 8.70 -7.37 0.77
N PHE A 20 9.79 -6.90 1.38
CA PHE A 20 10.00 -5.48 1.63
C PHE A 20 10.30 -4.69 0.35
N PHE A 21 10.98 -5.30 -0.62
CA PHE A 21 11.10 -4.75 -1.98
C PHE A 21 9.72 -4.54 -2.61
N TYR A 22 8.91 -5.60 -2.64
CA TYR A 22 7.55 -5.54 -3.18
C TYR A 22 6.69 -4.50 -2.45
N PHE A 23 6.72 -4.48 -1.11
CA PHE A 23 6.02 -3.47 -0.31
C PHE A 23 6.37 -2.05 -0.74
N THR A 24 7.67 -1.77 -0.90
CA THR A 24 8.18 -0.43 -1.20
C THR A 24 7.72 0.02 -2.58
N ILE A 25 7.89 -0.83 -3.59
CA ILE A 25 7.51 -0.51 -4.96
C ILE A 25 5.98 -0.39 -5.10
N TYR A 26 5.21 -1.30 -4.51
CA TYR A 26 3.75 -1.21 -4.54
C TYR A 26 3.22 0.04 -3.82
N SER A 27 3.81 0.40 -2.67
CA SER A 27 3.45 1.62 -1.94
C SER A 27 3.74 2.89 -2.77
N PHE A 28 4.84 2.89 -3.52
CA PHE A 28 5.19 3.98 -4.43
C PHE A 28 4.26 4.04 -5.66
N LEU A 29 3.98 2.89 -6.29
CA LEU A 29 3.05 2.81 -7.42
C LEU A 29 1.65 3.27 -7.04
N GLY A 30 1.18 2.91 -5.85
CA GLY A 30 -0.10 3.41 -5.32
C GLY A 30 -0.11 4.92 -5.12
N TRP A 31 0.98 5.49 -4.59
CA TRP A 31 1.15 6.94 -4.48
C TRP A 31 1.12 7.61 -5.86
N ALA A 32 1.84 7.07 -6.84
CA ALA A 32 1.88 7.60 -8.20
C ALA A 32 0.52 7.49 -8.91
N LEU A 33 -0.18 6.35 -8.75
CA LEU A 33 -1.50 6.11 -9.32
C LEU A 33 -2.53 7.13 -8.80
N GLU A 34 -2.61 7.30 -7.48
CA GLU A 34 -3.53 8.29 -6.90
C GLU A 34 -3.13 9.72 -7.25
N GLY A 35 -1.83 10.03 -7.31
CA GLY A 35 -1.35 11.33 -7.74
C GLY A 35 -1.71 11.64 -9.20
N ALA A 36 -1.59 10.64 -10.09
CA ALA A 36 -1.99 10.75 -11.49
C ALA A 36 -3.51 10.90 -11.64
N TYR A 37 -4.29 10.11 -10.91
CA TYR A 37 -5.75 10.23 -10.87
C TYR A 37 -6.18 11.63 -10.40
N ASN A 38 -5.58 12.13 -9.30
CA ASN A 38 -5.90 13.46 -8.80
C ASN A 38 -5.48 14.57 -9.75
N ARG A 39 -4.33 14.42 -10.44
CA ARG A 39 -3.90 15.37 -11.47
C ARG A 39 -4.90 15.44 -12.60
N TYR A 40 -5.42 14.30 -13.04
CA TYR A 40 -6.40 14.24 -14.12
C TYR A 40 -7.76 14.80 -13.69
N SER A 41 -8.24 14.46 -12.49
CA SER A 41 -9.58 14.87 -12.03
C SER A 41 -9.65 16.29 -11.44
N GLN A 42 -8.57 16.77 -10.81
CA GLN A 42 -8.57 18.01 -10.03
C GLN A 42 -7.43 18.97 -10.41
N GLY A 43 -6.61 18.63 -11.42
CA GLY A 43 -5.51 19.48 -11.89
C GLY A 43 -4.29 19.51 -10.97
N THR A 44 -4.32 18.84 -9.80
CA THR A 44 -3.21 18.83 -8.83
C THR A 44 -2.72 17.40 -8.57
N PHE A 45 -1.40 17.19 -8.54
CA PHE A 45 -0.84 15.85 -8.27
C PHE A 45 -0.90 15.47 -6.78
N ARG A 46 -1.08 16.47 -5.90
CA ARG A 46 -1.04 16.27 -4.45
C ARG A 46 -2.45 16.26 -3.87
N LYS A 47 -2.97 15.07 -3.62
CA LYS A 47 -4.02 14.84 -2.63
C LYS A 47 -3.36 14.64 -1.26
N GLU A 48 -3.90 15.24 -0.21
CA GLU A 48 -3.36 15.07 1.14
C GLU A 48 -3.54 13.61 1.59
N GLY A 49 -2.47 12.82 1.53
CA GLY A 49 -2.41 11.45 2.04
C GLY A 49 -2.04 11.41 3.52
N PHE A 50 -2.07 10.22 4.13
CA PHE A 50 -1.57 10.04 5.49
C PHE A 50 -0.07 10.37 5.59
N LEU A 51 0.77 9.66 4.84
CA LEU A 51 2.21 9.95 4.79
C LEU A 51 2.48 11.21 3.97
N LYS A 52 3.56 11.93 4.33
CA LYS A 52 4.02 13.11 3.59
C LYS A 52 4.96 12.73 2.45
N GLY A 53 5.65 11.59 2.57
CA GLY A 53 6.51 11.02 1.54
C GLY A 53 5.74 10.32 0.42
N PRO A 54 6.47 9.81 -0.60
CA PRO A 54 5.89 9.21 -1.80
C PRO A 54 5.45 7.75 -1.60
N PHE A 55 4.80 7.45 -0.47
CA PHE A 55 4.41 6.09 -0.12
C PHE A 55 2.97 6.04 0.39
N LYS A 56 2.21 5.06 -0.07
CA LYS A 56 0.89 4.73 0.48
C LYS A 56 0.90 3.29 0.98
N PRO A 57 1.06 3.07 2.30
CA PRO A 57 1.25 1.75 2.88
C PRO A 57 0.13 0.76 2.53
N MET A 58 -1.12 1.22 2.42
CA MET A 58 -2.25 0.37 2.04
C MET A 58 -2.08 -0.29 0.67
N TYR A 59 -1.43 0.40 -0.29
CA TYR A 59 -1.09 -0.16 -1.60
C TYR A 59 0.09 -1.12 -1.54
N GLY A 60 0.95 -1.04 -0.52
CA GLY A 60 1.95 -2.07 -0.25
C GLY A 60 1.35 -3.31 0.39
N VAL A 61 0.49 -3.14 1.40
CA VAL A 61 -0.08 -4.24 2.18
C VAL A 61 -1.05 -5.11 1.36
N ALA A 62 -1.98 -4.50 0.61
CA ALA A 62 -3.02 -5.28 -0.08
C ALA A 62 -2.45 -6.28 -1.13
N PRO A 63 -1.53 -5.89 -2.02
CA PRO A 63 -0.89 -6.83 -2.95
C PRO A 63 -0.08 -7.92 -2.24
N LEU A 64 0.63 -7.59 -1.14
CA LEU A 64 1.36 -8.60 -0.37
C LEU A 64 0.45 -9.67 0.23
N LEU A 65 -0.70 -9.27 0.78
CA LEU A 65 -1.72 -10.22 1.26
C LEU A 65 -2.26 -11.09 0.11
N LEU A 66 -2.45 -10.52 -1.07
CA LEU A 66 -2.86 -11.28 -2.27
C LEU A 66 -1.77 -12.25 -2.75
N LEU A 67 -0.50 -11.89 -2.65
CA LEU A 67 0.62 -12.78 -2.96
C LEU A 67 0.69 -13.95 -1.97
N ALA A 68 0.52 -13.67 -0.68
CA ALA A 68 0.42 -14.71 0.34
C ALA A 68 -0.77 -15.66 0.04
N ALA A 69 -1.93 -15.11 -0.34
CA ALA A 69 -3.09 -15.90 -0.73
C ALA A 69 -2.86 -16.73 -2.01
N LYS A 70 -2.10 -16.20 -2.98
CA LYS A 70 -1.75 -16.91 -4.22
C LYS A 70 -0.80 -18.10 -3.98
N ASN A 71 0.00 -18.04 -2.92
CA ASN A 71 0.87 -19.15 -2.52
C ASN A 71 0.09 -20.29 -1.82
N LEU A 72 -1.16 -20.05 -1.42
CA LEU A 72 -2.06 -21.08 -0.93
C LEU A 72 -2.72 -21.82 -2.11
N PRO A 73 -3.05 -23.12 -1.96
CA PRO A 73 -3.71 -23.90 -3.01
C PRO A 73 -5.21 -23.55 -3.14
N VAL A 74 -5.51 -22.27 -3.39
CA VAL A 74 -6.87 -21.79 -3.60
C VAL A 74 -7.24 -21.82 -5.09
N PRO A 75 -8.49 -22.15 -5.44
CA PRO A 75 -8.93 -22.16 -6.84
C PRO A 75 -9.03 -20.72 -7.38
N LEU A 76 -8.85 -20.56 -8.70
CA LEU A 76 -8.85 -19.26 -9.37
C LEU A 76 -10.08 -18.38 -9.04
N PRO A 77 -11.33 -18.90 -9.03
CA PRO A 77 -12.49 -18.08 -8.65
C PRO A 77 -12.39 -17.48 -7.25
N VAL A 78 -11.83 -18.23 -6.29
CA VAL A 78 -11.62 -17.74 -4.92
C VAL A 78 -10.55 -16.65 -4.92
N LEU A 79 -9.45 -16.82 -5.65
CA LEU A 79 -8.41 -15.80 -5.77
C LEU A 79 -8.95 -14.50 -6.40
N LEU A 80 -9.82 -14.59 -7.41
CA LEU A 80 -10.47 -13.42 -8.01
C LEU A 80 -11.46 -12.72 -7.07
N VAL A 81 -12.13 -13.45 -6.17
CA VAL A 81 -12.92 -12.83 -5.10
C VAL A 81 -11.99 -12.13 -4.10
N LEU A 82 -10.84 -12.73 -3.78
CA LEU A 82 -9.87 -12.10 -2.89
C LEU A 82 -9.30 -10.80 -3.46
N THR A 83 -9.11 -10.67 -4.77
CA THR A 83 -8.67 -9.41 -5.39
C THR A 83 -9.69 -8.28 -5.26
N LEU A 84 -10.97 -8.58 -4.99
CA LEU A 84 -11.98 -7.59 -4.60
C LEU A 84 -11.98 -7.33 -3.09
N VAL A 85 -11.98 -8.41 -2.30
CA VAL A 85 -12.17 -8.36 -0.84
C VAL A 85 -10.95 -7.78 -0.12
N VAL A 86 -9.74 -8.24 -0.44
CA VAL A 86 -8.53 -7.84 0.29
C VAL A 86 -8.26 -6.35 0.19
N PRO A 87 -8.24 -5.70 -0.99
CA PRO A 87 -8.05 -4.24 -1.06
C PRO A 87 -9.15 -3.48 -0.33
N THR A 88 -10.41 -3.92 -0.43
CA THR A 88 -11.55 -3.29 0.25
C THR A 88 -11.41 -3.36 1.77
N VAL A 89 -11.02 -4.51 2.31
CA VAL A 89 -10.80 -4.69 3.76
C VAL A 89 -9.61 -3.84 4.23
N VAL A 90 -8.52 -3.81 3.46
CA VAL A 90 -7.35 -2.98 3.79
C VAL A 90 -7.69 -1.49 3.75
N GLU A 91 -8.49 -1.03 2.78
CA GLU A 91 -8.96 0.35 2.69
C GLU A 91 -9.83 0.70 3.91
N TYR A 92 -10.80 -0.14 4.26
CA TYR A 92 -11.62 0.06 5.45
C TYR A 92 -10.80 0.09 6.74
N ALA A 93 -9.93 -0.89 6.94
CA ALA A 93 -9.09 -0.99 8.12
C ALA A 93 -8.14 0.20 8.23
N SER A 94 -7.57 0.65 7.12
CA SER A 94 -6.73 1.85 7.06
C SER A 94 -7.52 3.10 7.43
N GLY A 95 -8.71 3.30 6.85
CA GLY A 95 -9.58 4.43 7.13
C GLY A 95 -10.01 4.50 8.59
N TRP A 96 -10.44 3.35 9.13
CA TRP A 96 -10.85 3.23 10.53
C TRP A 96 -9.68 3.44 11.52
N LEU A 97 -8.52 2.84 11.25
CA LEU A 97 -7.32 3.02 12.09
C LEU A 97 -6.89 4.48 12.12
N LEU A 98 -6.86 5.12 10.96
CA LEU A 98 -6.49 6.52 10.81
C LEU A 98 -7.47 7.46 11.52
N GLU A 99 -8.78 7.24 11.37
CA GLU A 99 -9.80 8.00 12.10
C GLU A 99 -9.65 7.81 13.61
N THR A 100 -9.41 6.59 14.08
CA THR A 100 -9.29 6.28 15.51
C THR A 100 -8.04 6.91 16.14
N LEU A 101 -6.90 6.90 15.43
CA LEU A 101 -5.63 7.39 15.98
C LEU A 101 -5.42 8.90 15.87
N PHE A 102 -6.05 9.54 14.88
CA PHE A 102 -5.82 10.96 14.57
C PHE A 102 -7.09 11.81 14.59
N HIS A 103 -8.26 11.20 14.85
CA HIS A 103 -9.56 11.87 14.83
C HIS A 103 -9.83 12.65 13.54
N ARG A 104 -9.25 12.19 12.42
CA ARG A 104 -9.33 12.84 11.11
C ARG A 104 -9.57 11.80 10.03
N ARG A 105 -10.45 12.13 9.09
CA ARG A 105 -10.68 11.36 7.87
C ARG A 105 -9.85 11.92 6.72
N TRP A 106 -9.07 11.05 6.07
CA TRP A 106 -8.30 11.41 4.86
C TRP A 106 -9.10 11.26 3.57
N TRP A 107 -10.15 10.46 3.63
CA TRP A 107 -11.16 10.34 2.59
C TRP A 107 -12.49 10.09 3.27
N ASP A 108 -13.57 10.55 2.63
CA ASP A 108 -14.92 10.37 3.13
C ASP A 108 -15.86 10.02 1.97
N TYR A 109 -16.50 8.87 2.10
CA TYR A 109 -17.47 8.31 1.17
C TYR A 109 -18.89 8.33 1.71
N SER A 110 -19.17 9.04 2.80
CA SER A 110 -20.49 9.08 3.46
C SER A 110 -21.61 9.55 2.52
N GLY A 111 -21.29 10.39 1.53
CA GLY A 111 -22.24 10.86 0.50
C GLY A 111 -22.45 9.90 -0.68
N MET A 112 -21.82 8.72 -0.70
CA MET A 112 -21.92 7.78 -1.81
C MET A 112 -22.80 6.56 -1.48
N PRO A 113 -23.50 5.99 -2.47
CA PRO A 113 -24.32 4.81 -2.26
C PRO A 113 -23.47 3.58 -1.90
N TYR A 114 -24.05 2.67 -1.11
CA TYR A 114 -23.40 1.43 -0.67
C TYR A 114 -22.04 1.67 0.02
N GLN A 115 -21.97 2.71 0.84
CA GLN A 115 -20.82 3.01 1.69
C GLN A 115 -20.89 2.27 3.03
N LEU A 116 -19.74 2.04 3.66
CA LEU A 116 -19.64 1.55 5.03
C LEU A 116 -18.87 2.56 5.90
N LYS A 117 -19.59 3.23 6.81
CA LYS A 117 -19.11 4.27 7.73
C LYS A 117 -18.33 5.44 7.08
N GLY A 118 -18.45 5.60 5.77
CA GLY A 118 -17.72 6.58 4.97
C GLY A 118 -16.28 6.16 4.64
N HIS A 119 -15.81 4.99 5.07
CA HIS A 119 -14.43 4.53 4.83
C HIS A 119 -14.25 3.79 3.50
N ILE A 120 -15.27 3.05 3.07
CA ILE A 120 -15.28 2.35 1.78
C ILE A 120 -16.64 2.59 1.12
N CYS A 121 -16.68 2.41 -0.19
CA CYS A 121 -17.93 2.26 -0.92
C CYS A 121 -17.78 1.25 -2.05
N LEU A 122 -18.90 0.67 -2.47
CA LEU A 122 -18.92 -0.34 -3.52
C LEU A 122 -18.27 0.15 -4.83
N LYS A 123 -18.47 1.43 -5.19
CA LYS A 123 -17.90 2.00 -6.41
C LYS A 123 -16.37 1.90 -6.43
N PHE A 124 -15.69 2.28 -5.35
CA PHE A 124 -14.24 2.20 -5.27
C PHE A 124 -13.75 0.76 -5.14
N SER A 125 -14.44 -0.10 -4.38
CA SER A 125 -14.16 -1.54 -4.37
C SER A 125 -14.17 -2.16 -5.77
N LEU A 126 -15.12 -1.78 -6.62
CA LEU A 126 -15.19 -2.24 -8.01
C LEU A 126 -14.07 -1.67 -8.89
N TYR A 127 -13.52 -0.50 -8.59
CA TYR A 127 -12.32 0.02 -9.27
C TYR A 127 -11.06 -0.71 -8.81
N TRP A 128 -10.97 -1.04 -7.52
CA TRP A 128 -9.84 -1.79 -6.97
C TRP A 128 -9.77 -3.21 -7.50
N TRP A 129 -10.90 -3.83 -7.82
CA TRP A 129 -10.95 -5.22 -8.27
C TRP A 129 -10.15 -5.53 -9.54
N PRO A 130 -10.38 -4.87 -10.69
CA PRO A 130 -9.56 -5.07 -11.89
C PRO A 130 -8.12 -4.59 -11.68
N LEU A 131 -7.91 -3.53 -10.90
CA LEU A 131 -6.57 -3.00 -10.63
C LEU A 131 -5.73 -4.00 -9.82
N ALA A 132 -6.27 -4.58 -8.75
CA ALA A 132 -5.60 -5.57 -7.92
C ALA A 132 -5.35 -6.87 -8.71
N THR A 133 -6.29 -7.25 -9.57
CA THR A 133 -6.11 -8.38 -10.49
C THR A 133 -4.97 -8.10 -11.48
N ALA A 134 -4.96 -6.94 -12.14
CA ALA A 134 -3.88 -6.53 -13.03
C ALA A 134 -2.53 -6.43 -12.29
N CYS A 135 -2.52 -5.94 -11.05
CA CYS A 135 -1.33 -5.91 -10.22
C CYS A 135 -0.75 -7.32 -10.00
N LEU A 136 -1.61 -8.28 -9.67
CA LEU A 136 -1.21 -9.66 -9.37
C LEU A 136 -0.70 -10.44 -10.60
N TYR A 137 -1.28 -10.21 -11.77
CA TYR A 137 -1.01 -10.99 -12.98
C TYR A 137 -0.11 -10.28 -14.00
N LEU A 138 -0.06 -8.95 -14.01
CA LEU A 138 0.74 -8.17 -14.98
C LEU A 138 1.93 -7.48 -14.30
N VAL A 139 1.70 -6.80 -13.18
CA VAL A 139 2.76 -6.02 -12.51
C VAL A 139 3.69 -6.92 -11.71
N HIS A 140 3.15 -7.85 -10.91
CA HIS A 140 3.96 -8.70 -10.04
C HIS A 140 5.00 -9.55 -10.77
N PRO A 141 4.72 -10.23 -11.90
CA PRO A 141 5.74 -10.96 -12.64
C PRO A 141 6.91 -10.09 -13.08
N VAL A 142 6.64 -8.85 -13.50
CA VAL A 142 7.68 -7.88 -13.88
C VAL A 142 8.49 -7.47 -12.66
N LEU A 143 7.84 -7.21 -11.51
CA LEU A 143 8.55 -6.87 -10.27
C LEU A 143 9.40 -8.01 -9.74
N LYS A 144 8.95 -9.26 -9.88
CA LYS A 144 9.74 -10.43 -9.51
C LYS A 144 11.01 -10.54 -10.35
N LEU A 145 10.90 -10.33 -11.66
CA LEU A 145 12.08 -10.29 -12.55
C LEU A 145 13.01 -9.11 -12.20
N ALA A 146 12.44 -7.94 -11.89
CA ALA A 146 13.20 -6.78 -11.45
C ALA A 146 13.91 -7.01 -10.12
N TYR A 147 13.29 -7.71 -9.17
CA TYR A 147 13.92 -8.08 -7.91
C TYR A 147 15.11 -9.00 -8.17
N ILE A 148 14.93 -10.09 -8.94
CA ILE A 148 16.01 -11.04 -9.25
C ILE A 148 17.19 -10.34 -9.94
N SER A 149 16.95 -9.34 -10.78
CA SER A 149 18.03 -8.60 -11.45
C SER A 149 18.67 -7.50 -10.60
N THR A 150 18.01 -7.03 -9.54
CA THR A 150 18.48 -5.92 -8.70
C THR A 150 18.73 -6.29 -7.24
N GLU A 151 18.55 -7.56 -6.86
CA GLU A 151 18.61 -8.07 -5.48
C GLU A 151 19.85 -7.55 -4.72
N ALA A 152 21.05 -7.69 -5.29
CA ALA A 152 22.29 -7.24 -4.64
C ALA A 152 22.29 -5.73 -4.32
N TRP A 153 21.77 -4.91 -5.23
CA TRP A 153 21.66 -3.46 -5.03
C TRP A 153 20.53 -3.10 -4.06
N TRP A 154 19.44 -3.88 -4.10
CA TRP A 154 18.34 -3.72 -3.17
C TRP A 154 18.76 -4.04 -1.75
N THR A 155 19.34 -5.21 -1.48
CA THR A 155 19.77 -5.61 -0.13
C THR A 155 20.72 -4.59 0.49
N LEU A 156 21.60 -3.98 -0.32
CA LEU A 156 22.48 -2.90 0.13
C LEU A 156 21.72 -1.61 0.48
N SER A 157 20.71 -1.24 -0.32
CA SER A 157 19.94 0.01 -0.14
C SER A 157 18.73 -0.14 0.80
N MET A 158 18.33 -1.37 1.12
CA MET A 158 17.16 -1.72 1.92
C MET A 158 17.14 -1.03 3.30
N PRO A 159 18.24 -1.00 4.09
CA PRO A 159 18.23 -0.33 5.39
C PRO A 159 17.94 1.17 5.28
N ALA A 160 18.46 1.82 4.23
CA ALA A 160 18.21 3.24 3.99
C ALA A 160 16.73 3.48 3.62
N ALA A 161 16.14 2.63 2.77
CA ALA A 161 14.71 2.69 2.44
C ALA A 161 13.84 2.51 3.69
N ALA A 162 14.19 1.55 4.57
CA ALA A 162 13.51 1.32 5.83
C ALA A 162 13.60 2.53 6.78
N VAL A 163 14.78 3.14 6.92
CA VAL A 163 14.98 4.35 7.74
C VAL A 163 14.18 5.53 7.18
N LEU A 164 14.15 5.72 5.86
CA LEU A 164 13.37 6.79 5.22
C LEU A 164 11.87 6.61 5.46
N PHE A 165 11.36 5.40 5.28
CA PHE A 165 9.96 5.08 5.52
C PHE A 165 9.59 5.27 7.01
N ALA A 166 10.41 4.74 7.92
CA ALA A 166 10.21 4.91 9.36
C ALA A 166 10.30 6.39 9.78
N GLY A 167 11.24 7.14 9.21
CA GLY A 167 11.42 8.57 9.44
C GLY A 167 10.20 9.38 9.01
N ASP A 168 9.66 9.12 7.81
CA ASP A 168 8.45 9.79 7.32
C ASP A 168 7.22 9.41 8.15
N LEU A 169 7.08 8.14 8.55
CA LEU A 169 6.01 7.69 9.44
C LEU A 169 6.10 8.39 10.80
N LEU A 170 7.28 8.44 11.42
CA LEU A 170 7.50 9.09 12.71
C LEU A 170 7.26 10.60 12.62
N TRP A 171 7.74 11.25 11.55
CA TRP A 171 7.52 12.67 11.31
C TRP A 171 6.04 12.99 11.11
N THR A 172 5.36 12.20 10.27
CA THR A 172 3.92 12.29 10.05
C THR A 172 3.15 12.10 11.35
N TRP A 173 3.48 11.06 12.12
CA TRP A 173 2.88 10.78 13.41
C TRP A 173 3.03 11.97 14.38
N ARG A 174 4.26 12.46 14.58
CA ARG A 174 4.54 13.57 15.50
C ARG A 174 3.84 14.86 15.09
N THR A 175 3.84 15.18 13.79
CA THR A 175 3.25 16.43 13.31
C THR A 175 1.73 16.41 13.33
N ARG A 176 1.11 15.27 12.99
CA ARG A 176 -0.35 15.17 12.90
C ARG A 176 -1.03 14.88 14.23
N ARG A 177 -0.35 14.21 15.16
CA ARG A 177 -0.84 14.03 16.53
C ARG A 177 -0.86 15.34 17.33
N ARG A 178 -0.03 16.32 16.96
CA ARG A 178 0.01 17.67 17.58
C ARG A 178 -0.93 18.68 16.90
N ALA A 179 -1.57 18.31 15.80
CA ALA A 179 -2.49 19.19 15.08
C ALA A 179 -3.87 19.42 15.75
N PRO A 180 -4.41 18.56 16.64
CA PRO A 180 -5.72 18.84 17.26
C PRO A 180 -5.74 20.15 18.07
N GLU A 181 -4.67 20.44 18.83
CA GLU A 181 -4.63 21.58 19.77
C GLU A 181 -4.47 22.95 19.09
N ARG A 182 -4.00 23.04 17.84
CA ARG A 182 -3.76 24.36 17.20
C ARG A 182 -5.02 25.00 16.61
N LEU A 183 -5.99 24.19 16.19
CA LEU A 183 -7.24 24.72 15.61
C LEU A 183 -8.20 25.25 16.68
N GLU A 184 -8.09 24.78 17.92
CA GLU A 184 -8.87 25.30 19.06
C GLU A 184 -8.33 26.65 19.59
N LEU A 185 -7.04 26.94 19.37
CA LEU A 185 -6.40 28.20 19.80
C LEU A 185 -6.50 29.34 18.78
N GLU A 186 -6.75 29.04 17.50
CA GLU A 186 -6.95 30.04 16.44
C GLU A 186 -8.44 30.37 16.19
N GLY A 187 -9.35 29.69 16.90
CA GLY A 187 -10.80 29.86 16.81
C GLY A 187 -11.46 30.58 17.99
N ASN A 188 -10.68 31.15 18.91
CA ASN A 188 -11.17 31.93 20.06
C ASN A 188 -10.69 33.39 20.00
#